data_AF-A0A7S6G5S3-F1
#
_entry.id   AF-A0A7S6G5S3-F1
#
_cell.length_a   1.000
_cell.length_b   1.000
_cell.length_c   1.000
_cell.angle_alpha   90.00
_cell.angle_beta   90.00
_cell.angle_gamma   90.00
#
_symmetry.space_group_name_H-M   'P 1'
#
loop_
_entity.id
_entity.type
_entity.pdbx_description
1 polymer ?
#
loop_
_entity_poly.entity_id
_entity_poly.type
_entity_poly.pdbx_seq_one_letter_code
_entity_poly.pdbx_strand_id
1 'polypeptide(L)'
;MHNALDMLNVCIAPTRLCNLGCTHCYVKPELLRDKAMMDEGLYRKTFDSIEALFKADRKVTKINIELLGGELTMMPLAYWERNLPWTLEVMAGWERDYNAEAALIWCTNLIFKDPGYISLLNEMGHRYGYGLDVFVPWEPDTNRFLKDDKLLPRYFKTLEAITGIKRKTLCITMSKAVIERGPMFIVEEFVSRGITDITCDMLYPAGSGKSYFLKTCTYGEVSDYILALSELVPDGVTISPLVEMETACVTATHFHYPGNDSYDLEVEQNGEVTFNSSYTGDEAIQPTEPLSVQDLRFAEKAIFNNAPEMLVRHSMPYEECGTCEFAVVCSGGWAWHKNLHHNLRSIIADGDCPGLKRVWLQAKANAGAETDRSKYLAVMEARKREGALRLRVATANIERGREVPLIEDSFAGAYDSFFNEFDRPRLVEMMPGALFGKSWAERLFFYDAIGAQIDTPKNWYADAAEEGGEELFRHILFGNYQYLTFDPVRVISEIRYRQQWKLAHLVENIIADLAAGNPVRALLGGAHLDEVVLMCREAMAAMELAA
;
A
#
# COMPACT_ATOMS: atom_id res chain seq x y z
N MET A 1 -7.83 14.44 1.84
CA MET A 1 -7.50 13.68 3.06
C MET A 1 -6.08 13.17 2.90
N HIS A 2 -5.28 13.28 3.95
CA HIS A 2 -3.88 12.86 3.97
C HIS A 2 -3.81 11.38 4.34
N ASN A 3 -2.99 10.55 3.68
CA ASN A 3 -2.75 9.16 4.08
C ASN A 3 -1.24 8.90 4.20
N ALA A 4 -0.79 8.37 5.34
CA ALA A 4 0.62 8.06 5.58
C ALA A 4 1.00 6.70 4.95
N LEU A 5 1.02 6.65 3.61
CA LEU A 5 1.48 5.49 2.84
C LEU A 5 3.00 5.57 2.69
N ASP A 6 3.71 4.50 3.07
CA ASP A 6 5.17 4.48 3.04
C ASP A 6 5.78 3.06 2.87
N MET A 7 4.97 2.05 2.59
CA MET A 7 5.44 0.68 2.39
C MET A 7 5.61 0.35 0.90
N LEU A 8 6.74 -0.27 0.58
CA LEU A 8 6.96 -0.97 -0.67
C LEU A 8 6.64 -2.45 -0.47
N ASN A 9 5.43 -2.87 -0.83
CA ASN A 9 5.07 -4.28 -0.89
C ASN A 9 5.43 -4.84 -2.28
N VAL A 10 6.21 -5.92 -2.31
CA VAL A 10 6.56 -6.61 -3.55
C VAL A 10 6.31 -8.09 -3.39
N CYS A 11 5.37 -8.56 -4.19
CA CYS A 11 5.01 -9.94 -4.34
C CYS A 11 5.85 -10.57 -5.46
N ILE A 12 6.68 -11.55 -5.12
CA ILE A 12 7.49 -12.29 -6.07
C ILE A 12 6.84 -13.67 -6.26
N ALA A 13 6.54 -14.02 -7.50
CA ALA A 13 6.01 -15.32 -7.89
C ALA A 13 7.07 -16.15 -8.64
N PRO A 14 7.98 -16.86 -7.94
CA PRO A 14 8.97 -17.72 -8.58
C PRO A 14 8.34 -18.84 -9.42
N THR A 15 7.10 -19.21 -9.13
CA THR A 15 6.30 -20.13 -9.93
C THR A 15 4.82 -19.90 -9.70
N ARG A 16 4.01 -20.00 -10.76
CA ARG A 16 2.55 -20.11 -10.66
C ARG A 16 2.06 -21.54 -10.41
N LEU A 17 2.91 -22.56 -10.50
CA LEU A 17 2.50 -23.95 -10.29
C LEU A 17 1.95 -24.17 -8.88
N CYS A 18 0.73 -24.69 -8.77
CA CYS A 18 0.12 -25.05 -7.50
C CYS A 18 -0.36 -26.51 -7.48
N ASN A 19 -0.32 -27.13 -6.31
CA ASN A 19 -0.85 -28.46 -6.06
C ASN A 19 -2.31 -28.46 -5.58
N LEU A 20 -2.91 -27.28 -5.40
CA LEU A 20 -4.32 -27.08 -5.04
C LEU A 20 -5.03 -26.24 -6.11
N GLY A 21 -6.36 -26.23 -6.08
CA GLY A 21 -7.21 -25.44 -6.97
C GLY A 21 -8.37 -24.84 -6.19
N CYS A 22 -8.08 -23.88 -5.32
CA CYS A 22 -9.07 -23.28 -4.42
C CYS A 22 -10.03 -22.38 -5.22
N THR A 23 -11.33 -22.46 -4.95
CA THR A 23 -12.34 -21.71 -5.72
C THR A 23 -12.37 -20.22 -5.43
N HIS A 24 -11.79 -19.77 -4.31
CA HIS A 24 -11.62 -18.35 -3.98
C HIS A 24 -10.29 -17.75 -4.44
N CYS A 25 -9.41 -18.54 -5.07
CA CYS A 25 -8.09 -18.07 -5.45
C CYS A 25 -8.19 -16.89 -6.43
N TYR A 26 -7.45 -15.82 -6.15
CA TYR A 26 -7.34 -14.65 -7.04
C TYR A 26 -6.53 -14.97 -8.31
N VAL A 27 -5.80 -16.09 -8.33
CA VAL A 27 -5.08 -16.61 -9.50
C VAL A 27 -6.00 -17.48 -10.35
N LYS A 28 -5.96 -17.31 -11.67
CA LYS A 28 -6.77 -18.12 -12.59
C LYS A 28 -6.27 -19.58 -12.68
N PRO A 29 -7.15 -20.58 -12.82
CA PRO A 29 -6.77 -22.00 -12.81
C PRO A 29 -5.76 -22.40 -13.89
N GLU A 30 -5.78 -21.73 -15.04
CA GLU A 30 -4.82 -21.94 -16.14
C GLU A 30 -3.40 -21.54 -15.75
N LEU A 31 -3.23 -20.45 -15.01
CA LEU A 31 -1.92 -20.00 -14.52
C LEU A 31 -1.38 -20.97 -13.46
N LEU A 32 -2.26 -21.55 -12.63
CA LEU A 32 -1.88 -22.50 -11.58
C LEU A 32 -1.28 -23.83 -12.10
N ARG A 33 -1.33 -24.05 -13.41
CA ARG A 33 -0.77 -25.23 -14.09
C ARG A 33 0.50 -24.91 -14.89
N ASP A 34 0.88 -23.65 -14.95
CA ASP A 34 2.13 -23.24 -15.58
C ASP A 34 3.31 -23.86 -14.82
N LYS A 35 4.24 -24.46 -15.56
CA LYS A 35 5.44 -25.12 -15.03
C LYS A 35 6.68 -24.24 -15.18
N ALA A 36 6.54 -23.04 -15.71
CA ALA A 36 7.60 -22.06 -15.70
C ALA A 36 8.05 -21.77 -14.25
N MET A 37 9.36 -21.58 -14.13
CA MET A 37 10.04 -21.34 -12.86
C MET A 37 11.04 -20.22 -13.09
N MET A 38 11.10 -19.30 -12.14
CA MET A 38 12.05 -18.21 -12.13
C MET A 38 13.46 -18.77 -11.98
N ASP A 39 14.39 -18.31 -12.82
CA ASP A 39 15.78 -18.66 -12.67
C ASP A 39 16.45 -17.88 -11.54
N GLU A 40 17.53 -18.43 -11.00
CA GLU A 40 18.24 -17.84 -9.85
C GLU A 40 18.86 -16.47 -10.17
N GLY A 41 19.32 -16.24 -11.40
CA GLY A 41 19.89 -14.96 -11.79
C GLY A 41 18.84 -13.86 -11.82
N LEU A 42 17.68 -14.17 -12.42
CA LEU A 42 16.53 -13.29 -12.44
C LEU A 42 15.99 -13.01 -11.03
N TYR A 43 15.86 -14.05 -10.19
CA TYR A 43 15.41 -13.88 -8.80
C TYR A 43 16.30 -12.92 -8.02
N ARG A 44 17.62 -13.06 -8.12
CA ARG A 44 18.56 -12.14 -7.45
C ARG A 44 18.46 -10.72 -8.03
N LYS A 45 18.34 -10.60 -9.36
CA LYS A 45 18.14 -9.31 -10.05
C LYS A 45 16.85 -8.61 -9.61
N THR A 46 15.79 -9.35 -9.26
CA THR A 46 14.57 -8.78 -8.69
C THR A 46 14.87 -8.00 -7.41
N PHE A 47 15.64 -8.56 -6.48
CA PHE A 47 16.02 -7.85 -5.23
C PHE A 47 16.87 -6.61 -5.50
N ASP A 48 17.84 -6.67 -6.43
CA ASP A 48 18.63 -5.48 -6.82
C ASP A 48 17.73 -4.34 -7.32
N SER A 49 16.68 -4.70 -8.05
CA SER A 49 15.76 -3.75 -8.70
C SER A 49 14.76 -3.18 -7.70
N ILE A 50 14.31 -3.97 -6.73
CA ILE A 50 13.51 -3.53 -5.59
C ILE A 50 14.32 -2.54 -4.73
N GLU A 51 15.59 -2.84 -4.46
CA GLU A 51 16.46 -1.92 -3.71
C GLU A 51 16.67 -0.60 -4.47
N ALA A 52 16.84 -0.65 -5.79
CA ALA A 52 16.92 0.54 -6.62
C ALA A 52 15.62 1.37 -6.56
N LEU A 53 14.46 0.73 -6.60
CA LEU A 53 13.15 1.38 -6.43
C LEU A 53 13.01 2.04 -5.05
N PHE A 54 13.34 1.30 -3.98
CA PHE A 54 13.31 1.83 -2.61
C PHE A 54 14.20 3.08 -2.44
N LYS A 55 15.39 3.09 -3.05
CA LYS A 55 16.29 4.25 -3.02
C LYS A 55 15.78 5.43 -3.86
N ALA A 56 15.04 5.14 -4.93
CA ALA A 56 14.52 6.16 -5.83
C ALA A 56 13.31 6.89 -5.24
N ASP A 57 12.36 6.17 -4.62
CA ASP A 57 11.22 6.80 -3.93
C ASP A 57 11.53 7.11 -2.46
N ARG A 58 11.78 8.39 -2.20
CA ARG A 58 12.16 8.92 -0.88
C ARG A 58 11.05 8.90 0.17
N LYS A 59 9.82 8.60 -0.24
CA LYS A 59 8.67 8.53 0.66
C LYS A 59 8.59 7.21 1.39
N VAL A 60 9.08 6.14 0.77
CA VAL A 60 9.03 4.78 1.29
C VAL A 60 10.02 4.63 2.44
N THR A 61 9.58 4.03 3.55
CA THR A 61 10.43 3.72 4.70
C THR A 61 10.40 2.26 5.11
N LYS A 62 9.50 1.47 4.53
CA LYS A 62 9.33 0.04 4.80
C LYS A 62 9.38 -0.78 3.52
N ILE A 63 9.91 -2.00 3.62
CA ILE A 63 9.98 -2.96 2.52
C ILE A 63 9.38 -4.28 2.99
N ASN A 64 8.30 -4.71 2.35
CA ASN A 64 7.74 -6.04 2.55
C ASN A 64 7.96 -6.86 1.29
N ILE A 65 8.55 -8.04 1.44
CA ILE A 65 8.73 -8.98 0.35
C ILE A 65 7.88 -10.20 0.64
N GLU A 66 6.92 -10.46 -0.23
CA GLU A 66 6.13 -11.66 -0.19
C GLU A 66 6.63 -12.64 -1.25
N LEU A 67 6.96 -13.85 -0.82
CA LEU A 67 7.16 -14.98 -1.73
C LEU A 67 5.82 -15.69 -1.85
N LEU A 68 5.23 -15.67 -3.04
CA LEU A 68 3.93 -16.26 -3.37
C LEU A 68 3.92 -16.83 -4.80
N GLY A 69 2.77 -16.74 -5.49
CA GLY A 69 2.54 -17.30 -6.81
C GLY A 69 1.50 -18.42 -6.76
N GLY A 70 1.90 -19.64 -7.10
CA GLY A 70 1.11 -20.85 -6.91
C GLY A 70 1.33 -21.46 -5.53
N GLU A 71 2.25 -22.41 -5.44
CA GLU A 71 2.75 -22.96 -4.19
C GLU A 71 4.28 -23.00 -4.22
N LEU A 72 4.94 -22.24 -3.34
CA LEU A 72 6.41 -22.09 -3.34
C LEU A 72 7.15 -23.43 -3.26
N THR A 73 6.58 -24.40 -2.54
CA THR A 73 7.16 -25.74 -2.38
C THR A 73 7.05 -26.62 -3.64
N MET A 74 6.44 -26.10 -4.71
CA MET A 74 6.48 -26.71 -6.05
C MET A 74 7.77 -26.41 -6.82
N MET A 75 8.54 -25.40 -6.40
CA MET A 75 9.93 -25.23 -6.86
C MET A 75 10.78 -26.43 -6.40
N PRO A 76 11.92 -26.72 -7.06
CA PRO A 76 12.87 -27.69 -6.53
C PRO A 76 13.46 -27.22 -5.19
N LEU A 77 13.53 -28.11 -4.19
CA LEU A 77 14.09 -27.77 -2.87
C LEU A 77 15.48 -27.11 -2.96
N ALA A 78 16.35 -27.65 -3.83
CA ALA A 78 17.69 -27.14 -4.06
C ALA A 78 17.74 -25.67 -4.51
N TYR A 79 16.68 -25.16 -5.17
CA TYR A 79 16.58 -23.75 -5.52
C TYR A 79 16.51 -22.89 -4.25
N TRP A 80 15.68 -23.27 -3.30
CA TRP A 80 15.49 -22.51 -2.06
C TRP A 80 16.65 -22.68 -1.07
N GLU A 81 17.29 -23.84 -1.04
CA GLU A 81 18.53 -24.05 -0.27
C GLU A 81 19.62 -23.04 -0.65
N ARG A 82 19.64 -22.56 -1.91
CA ARG A 82 20.58 -21.53 -2.37
C ARG A 82 20.05 -20.10 -2.20
N ASN A 83 18.76 -19.90 -2.46
CA ASN A 83 18.19 -18.55 -2.57
C ASN A 83 17.62 -18.01 -1.25
N LEU A 84 16.98 -18.84 -0.43
CA LEU A 84 16.35 -18.36 0.81
C LEU A 84 17.38 -17.81 1.83
N PRO A 85 18.53 -18.47 2.11
CA PRO A 85 19.53 -17.90 3.01
C PRO A 85 20.10 -16.57 2.47
N TRP A 86 20.33 -16.50 1.15
CA TRP A 86 20.81 -15.28 0.51
C TRP A 86 19.79 -14.13 0.61
N THR A 87 18.51 -14.42 0.36
CA THR A 87 17.44 -13.43 0.50
C THR A 87 17.39 -12.88 1.92
N LEU A 88 17.44 -13.74 2.93
CA LEU A 88 17.41 -13.32 4.33
C LEU A 88 18.65 -12.48 4.70
N GLU A 89 19.81 -12.77 4.12
CA GLU A 89 21.02 -11.94 4.29
C GLU A 89 20.89 -10.56 3.62
N VAL A 90 20.29 -10.47 2.42
CA VAL A 90 20.01 -9.20 1.74
C VAL A 90 19.05 -8.35 2.56
N MET A 91 17.96 -8.93 3.04
CA MET A 91 16.93 -8.21 3.80
C MET A 91 17.45 -7.71 5.14
N ALA A 92 18.24 -8.52 5.86
CA ALA A 92 18.97 -8.06 7.04
C ALA A 92 19.97 -6.94 6.73
N GLY A 93 20.54 -6.95 5.51
CA GLY A 93 21.35 -5.86 4.98
C GLY A 93 20.55 -4.56 4.82
N TRP A 94 19.35 -4.62 4.22
CA TRP A 94 18.48 -3.45 4.06
C TRP A 94 18.06 -2.82 5.39
N GLU A 95 17.69 -3.64 6.38
CA GLU A 95 17.35 -3.16 7.72
C GLU A 95 18.52 -2.39 8.35
N ARG A 96 19.74 -2.95 8.25
CA ARG A 96 20.96 -2.32 8.79
C ARG A 96 21.36 -1.05 8.05
N ASP A 97 21.36 -1.09 6.72
CA ASP A 97 22.00 -0.06 5.88
C ASP A 97 21.07 1.13 5.61
N TYR A 98 19.76 0.92 5.62
CA TYR A 98 18.75 1.95 5.35
C TYR A 98 17.88 2.29 6.55
N ASN A 99 18.01 1.57 7.67
CA ASN A 99 17.06 1.64 8.78
C ASN A 99 15.61 1.45 8.28
N ALA A 100 15.45 0.57 7.29
CA ALA A 100 14.16 0.20 6.74
C ALA A 100 13.55 -0.92 7.57
N GLU A 101 12.24 -0.88 7.80
CA GLU A 101 11.53 -2.06 8.33
C GLU A 101 11.41 -3.07 7.18
N ALA A 102 12.16 -4.17 7.25
CA ALA A 102 12.22 -5.19 6.21
C ALA A 102 11.69 -6.55 6.72
N ALA A 103 10.70 -7.12 6.03
CA ALA A 103 10.13 -8.42 6.39
C ALA A 103 10.00 -9.35 5.18
N LEU A 104 10.47 -10.59 5.31
CA LEU A 104 10.23 -11.65 4.33
C LEU A 104 9.04 -12.50 4.76
N ILE A 105 8.02 -12.55 3.91
CA ILE A 105 6.87 -13.42 4.07
C ILE A 105 7.00 -14.61 3.12
N TRP A 106 6.93 -15.82 3.66
CA TRP A 106 6.83 -17.06 2.91
C TRP A 106 5.38 -17.57 2.93
N CYS A 107 4.66 -17.39 1.83
CA CYS A 107 3.27 -17.85 1.71
C CYS A 107 3.22 -19.31 1.24
N THR A 108 2.56 -20.19 2.00
CA THR A 108 2.44 -21.60 1.62
C THR A 108 1.18 -22.28 2.13
N ASN A 109 0.62 -23.18 1.33
CA ASN A 109 -0.57 -23.96 1.68
C ASN A 109 -0.30 -25.17 2.60
N LEU A 110 0.95 -25.40 3.02
CA LEU A 110 1.39 -26.49 3.91
C LEU A 110 1.17 -27.93 3.40
N ILE A 111 0.75 -28.13 2.15
CA ILE A 111 0.59 -29.46 1.53
C ILE A 111 1.87 -29.82 0.76
N PHE A 112 2.98 -30.00 1.46
CA PHE A 112 4.28 -30.19 0.81
C PHE A 112 4.38 -31.55 0.11
N LYS A 113 4.91 -31.57 -1.12
CA LYS A 113 5.27 -32.82 -1.83
C LYS A 113 6.63 -33.35 -1.39
N ASP A 114 7.56 -32.45 -1.11
CA ASP A 114 8.89 -32.75 -0.60
C ASP A 114 8.97 -32.41 0.90
N PRO A 115 9.17 -33.39 1.80
CA PRO A 115 9.27 -33.14 3.23
C PRO A 115 10.53 -32.34 3.61
N GLY A 116 11.54 -32.23 2.75
CA GLY A 116 12.77 -31.47 3.01
C GLY A 116 12.54 -29.98 3.24
N TYR A 117 11.43 -29.43 2.76
CA TYR A 117 11.02 -28.05 3.06
C TYR A 117 10.81 -27.78 4.56
N ILE A 118 10.36 -28.79 5.33
CA ILE A 118 10.21 -28.64 6.78
C ILE A 118 11.59 -28.40 7.42
N SER A 119 12.59 -29.19 7.01
CA SER A 119 13.97 -29.02 7.50
C SER A 119 14.55 -27.67 7.11
N LEU A 120 14.36 -27.24 5.86
CA LEU A 120 14.82 -25.94 5.38
C LEU A 120 14.20 -24.78 6.19
N LEU A 121 12.87 -24.76 6.33
CA LEU A 121 12.18 -23.70 7.07
C LEU A 121 12.60 -23.66 8.55
N ASN A 122 12.76 -24.82 9.18
CA ASN A 122 13.24 -24.90 10.56
C ASN A 122 14.67 -24.37 10.70
N GLU A 123 15.58 -24.75 9.80
CA GLU A 123 16.95 -24.26 9.80
C GLU A 123 16.99 -22.73 9.64
N MET A 124 16.24 -22.19 8.68
CA MET A 124 16.19 -20.74 8.43
C MET A 124 15.57 -19.98 9.60
N GLY A 125 14.48 -20.49 10.18
CA GLY A 125 13.87 -19.89 11.37
C GLY A 125 14.81 -19.85 12.58
N HIS A 126 15.57 -20.93 12.81
CA HIS A 126 16.58 -20.96 13.87
C HIS A 126 17.72 -19.96 13.62
N ARG A 127 18.14 -19.79 12.36
CA ARG A 127 19.26 -18.94 11.98
C ARG A 127 18.91 -17.44 11.94
N TYR A 128 17.74 -17.09 11.41
CA TYR A 128 17.35 -15.68 11.14
C TYR A 128 16.25 -15.16 12.07
N GLY A 129 15.65 -16.01 12.90
CA GLY A 129 14.69 -15.59 13.93
C GLY A 129 13.43 -14.96 13.33
N TYR A 130 13.23 -13.66 13.59
CA TYR A 130 12.07 -12.90 13.11
C TYR A 130 12.23 -12.35 11.68
N GLY A 131 13.38 -12.58 11.03
CA GLY A 131 13.59 -12.18 9.63
C GLY A 131 12.76 -12.97 8.61
N LEU A 132 12.08 -14.05 9.04
CA LEU A 132 11.22 -14.88 8.22
C LEU A 132 9.88 -15.10 8.93
N ASP A 133 8.79 -14.70 8.28
CA ASP A 133 7.42 -15.04 8.63
C ASP A 133 6.89 -16.10 7.67
N VAL A 134 6.18 -17.10 8.19
CA VAL A 134 5.49 -18.10 7.36
C VAL A 134 3.99 -17.83 7.42
N PHE A 135 3.46 -17.33 6.30
CA PHE A 135 2.04 -17.11 6.10
C PHE A 135 1.36 -18.41 5.67
N VAL A 136 0.39 -18.85 6.46
CA VAL A 136 -0.35 -20.08 6.24
C VAL A 136 -1.82 -19.74 6.01
N PRO A 137 -2.35 -19.89 4.79
CA PRO A 137 -3.68 -19.43 4.48
C PRO A 137 -4.72 -20.48 4.89
N TRP A 138 -5.87 -20.01 5.38
CA TRP A 138 -7.00 -20.85 5.78
C TRP A 138 -8.33 -20.28 5.30
N GLU A 139 -9.16 -21.17 4.77
CA GLU A 139 -10.54 -20.93 4.35
C GLU A 139 -11.19 -22.33 4.17
N PRO A 140 -12.32 -22.64 4.84
CA PRO A 140 -12.89 -23.99 4.85
C PRO A 140 -13.86 -24.35 3.69
N ASP A 141 -14.40 -23.40 2.93
CA ASP A 141 -15.49 -23.62 1.97
C ASP A 141 -15.02 -23.92 0.52
N THR A 142 -13.77 -23.63 0.18
CA THR A 142 -13.34 -23.40 -1.22
C THR A 142 -12.62 -24.58 -1.88
N ASN A 143 -12.96 -25.81 -1.51
CA ASN A 143 -12.23 -27.03 -1.89
C ASN A 143 -10.75 -27.09 -1.44
N ARG A 144 -10.21 -26.06 -0.76
CA ARG A 144 -8.84 -26.05 -0.22
C ARG A 144 -8.55 -27.30 0.62
N PHE A 145 -9.48 -27.66 1.49
CA PHE A 145 -9.34 -28.82 2.38
C PHE A 145 -10.05 -30.09 1.87
N LEU A 146 -10.57 -30.05 0.64
CA LEU A 146 -11.47 -31.04 0.06
C LEU A 146 -12.76 -31.22 0.90
N LYS A 147 -13.65 -32.10 0.43
CA LYS A 147 -14.87 -32.44 1.16
C LYS A 147 -14.53 -33.02 2.55
N ASP A 148 -15.29 -32.61 3.56
CA ASP A 148 -15.22 -33.08 4.95
C ASP A 148 -13.83 -32.87 5.60
N ASP A 149 -13.15 -31.76 5.26
CA ASP A 149 -11.84 -31.37 5.81
C ASP A 149 -10.73 -32.43 5.64
N LYS A 150 -10.81 -33.26 4.59
CA LYS A 150 -9.89 -34.41 4.39
C LYS A 150 -8.40 -34.04 4.35
N LEU A 151 -8.02 -32.84 3.88
CA LEU A 151 -6.62 -32.40 3.88
C LEU A 151 -6.19 -31.73 5.18
N LEU A 152 -7.11 -31.33 6.05
CA LEU A 152 -6.82 -30.58 7.26
C LEU A 152 -5.88 -31.32 8.23
N PRO A 153 -5.99 -32.65 8.44
CA PRO A 153 -5.01 -33.36 9.28
C PRO A 153 -3.58 -33.33 8.73
N ARG A 154 -3.42 -33.36 7.40
CA ARG A 154 -2.09 -33.23 6.78
C ARG A 154 -1.55 -31.82 6.94
N TYR A 155 -2.40 -30.82 6.75
CA TYR A 155 -2.06 -29.41 6.95
C TYR A 155 -1.53 -29.17 8.38
N PHE A 156 -2.27 -29.61 9.41
CA PHE A 156 -1.85 -29.46 10.81
C PHE A 156 -0.56 -30.21 11.12
N LYS A 157 -0.40 -31.43 10.61
CA LYS A 157 0.86 -32.18 10.77
C LYS A 157 2.07 -31.41 10.23
N THR A 158 1.93 -30.73 9.09
CA THR A 158 3.01 -29.89 8.55
C THR A 158 3.23 -28.66 9.43
N LEU A 159 2.18 -27.95 9.84
CA LEU A 159 2.25 -26.77 10.70
C LEU A 159 3.01 -27.04 12.01
N GLU A 160 2.66 -28.15 12.67
CA GLU A 160 3.27 -28.58 13.93
C GLU A 160 4.74 -29.00 13.76
N ALA A 161 5.10 -29.52 12.57
CA ALA A 161 6.48 -29.94 12.28
C ALA A 161 7.42 -28.76 11.99
N ILE A 162 6.89 -27.58 11.66
CA ILE A 162 7.66 -26.36 11.48
C ILE A 162 7.85 -25.71 12.87
N THR A 163 8.92 -26.03 13.59
CA THR A 163 9.17 -25.54 14.95
C THR A 163 10.20 -24.42 15.02
N GLY A 164 11.00 -24.20 13.96
CA GLY A 164 12.08 -23.21 13.96
C GLY A 164 11.63 -21.78 13.69
N ILE A 165 10.45 -21.61 13.10
CA ILE A 165 9.88 -20.30 12.74
C ILE A 165 9.23 -19.66 13.96
N LYS A 166 9.65 -18.42 14.27
CA LYS A 166 9.14 -17.65 15.43
C LYS A 166 7.81 -16.95 15.16
N ARG A 167 7.59 -16.50 13.93
CA ARG A 167 6.37 -15.83 13.50
C ARG A 167 5.65 -16.68 12.46
N LYS A 168 4.47 -17.17 12.81
CA LYS A 168 3.60 -17.90 11.89
C LYS A 168 2.26 -17.20 11.84
N THR A 169 2.01 -16.56 10.70
CA THR A 169 0.79 -15.81 10.48
C THR A 169 -0.27 -16.68 9.82
N LEU A 170 -1.41 -16.86 10.48
CA LEU A 170 -2.59 -17.46 9.89
C LEU A 170 -3.33 -16.41 9.05
N CYS A 171 -3.34 -16.58 7.73
CA CYS A 171 -4.09 -15.73 6.82
C CYS A 171 -5.50 -16.30 6.58
N ILE A 172 -6.49 -15.74 7.25
CA ILE A 172 -7.89 -16.13 7.15
C ILE A 172 -8.52 -15.35 6.01
N THR A 173 -8.92 -16.05 4.95
CA THR A 173 -9.81 -15.44 3.96
C THR A 173 -11.23 -15.46 4.49
N MET A 174 -11.78 -14.29 4.81
CA MET A 174 -13.10 -14.15 5.42
C MET A 174 -14.20 -14.59 4.45
N SER A 175 -14.93 -15.64 4.83
CA SER A 175 -16.06 -16.19 4.09
C SER A 175 -17.22 -16.48 5.05
N LYS A 176 -18.43 -16.74 4.53
CA LYS A 176 -19.57 -17.15 5.37
C LYS A 176 -19.27 -18.38 6.21
N ALA A 177 -18.54 -19.36 5.65
CA ALA A 177 -18.17 -20.56 6.40
C ALA A 177 -17.16 -20.27 7.53
N VAL A 178 -16.26 -19.29 7.35
CA VAL A 178 -15.41 -18.79 8.45
C VAL A 178 -16.26 -18.20 9.57
N ILE A 179 -17.23 -17.34 9.22
CA ILE A 179 -18.15 -16.74 10.19
C ILE A 179 -18.94 -17.81 10.93
N GLU A 180 -19.51 -18.80 10.22
CA GLU A 180 -20.29 -19.89 10.79
C GLU A 180 -19.48 -20.82 11.70
N ARG A 181 -18.21 -21.10 11.36
CA ARG A 181 -17.33 -21.94 12.18
C ARG A 181 -16.90 -21.22 13.46
N GLY A 182 -16.87 -19.89 13.44
CA GLY A 182 -16.63 -19.04 14.60
C GLY A 182 -15.15 -18.91 15.01
N PRO A 183 -14.83 -17.92 15.85
CA PRO A 183 -13.45 -17.60 16.23
C PRO A 183 -12.82 -18.62 17.20
N MET A 184 -13.62 -19.35 17.98
CA MET A 184 -13.11 -20.37 18.90
C MET A 184 -12.31 -21.46 18.17
N PHE A 185 -12.75 -21.83 16.97
CA PHE A 185 -12.04 -22.80 16.13
C PHE A 185 -10.60 -22.36 15.83
N ILE A 186 -10.36 -21.07 15.66
CA ILE A 186 -9.01 -20.53 15.41
C ILE A 186 -8.13 -20.73 16.63
N VAL A 187 -8.65 -20.47 17.82
CA VAL A 187 -7.90 -20.65 19.06
C VAL A 187 -7.60 -22.13 19.31
N GLU A 188 -8.63 -22.97 19.23
CA GLU A 188 -8.51 -24.40 19.51
C GLU A 188 -7.65 -25.14 18.49
N GLU A 189 -7.72 -24.78 17.20
CA GLU A 189 -7.04 -25.52 16.16
C GLU A 189 -5.72 -24.92 15.68
N PHE A 190 -5.62 -23.59 15.61
CA PHE A 190 -4.45 -22.93 15.02
C PHE A 190 -3.51 -22.37 16.08
N VAL A 191 -4.02 -21.58 17.03
CA VAL A 191 -3.19 -20.97 18.09
C VAL A 191 -2.56 -22.06 18.95
N SER A 192 -3.32 -23.10 19.31
CA SER A 192 -2.80 -24.25 20.06
C SER A 192 -1.65 -25.00 19.36
N ARG A 193 -1.51 -24.82 18.03
CA ARG A 193 -0.48 -25.44 17.18
C ARG A 193 0.65 -24.48 16.80
N GLY A 194 0.73 -23.34 17.48
CA GLY A 194 1.85 -22.41 17.39
C GLY A 194 1.71 -21.36 16.29
N ILE A 195 0.48 -21.02 15.89
CA ILE A 195 0.20 -19.73 15.24
C ILE A 195 0.38 -18.61 16.26
N THR A 196 1.09 -17.56 15.84
CA THR A 196 1.43 -16.41 16.68
C THR A 196 0.74 -15.12 16.24
N ASP A 197 0.31 -15.06 14.98
CA ASP A 197 -0.27 -13.87 14.38
C ASP A 197 -1.44 -14.31 13.50
N ILE A 198 -2.51 -13.52 13.46
CA ILE A 198 -3.71 -13.83 12.69
C ILE A 198 -4.08 -12.61 11.85
N THR A 199 -4.31 -12.80 10.56
CA THR A 199 -4.84 -11.77 9.67
C THR A 199 -6.18 -12.20 9.08
N CYS A 200 -7.13 -11.26 8.97
CA CYS A 200 -8.53 -11.52 8.62
C CYS A 200 -8.92 -10.77 7.33
N ASP A 201 -8.51 -11.30 6.19
CA ASP A 201 -8.60 -10.62 4.90
C ASP A 201 -9.97 -10.80 4.25
N MET A 202 -10.57 -9.71 3.77
CA MET A 202 -11.76 -9.79 2.92
C MET A 202 -11.42 -10.50 1.60
N LEU A 203 -12.42 -11.16 1.02
CA LEU A 203 -12.30 -11.81 -0.28
C LEU A 203 -11.95 -10.82 -1.40
N TYR A 204 -11.02 -11.21 -2.27
CA TYR A 204 -10.70 -10.47 -3.48
C TYR A 204 -11.68 -10.80 -4.62
N PRO A 205 -12.27 -9.81 -5.29
CA PRO A 205 -13.15 -10.01 -6.45
C PRO A 205 -12.33 -10.24 -7.75
N ALA A 206 -11.35 -11.14 -7.71
CA ALA A 206 -10.39 -11.42 -8.78
C ALA A 206 -10.28 -12.92 -9.08
N GLY A 207 -9.78 -13.30 -10.26
CA GLY A 207 -9.54 -14.67 -10.66
C GLY A 207 -10.75 -15.60 -10.47
N SER A 208 -10.53 -16.75 -9.84
CA SER A 208 -11.61 -17.68 -9.49
C SER A 208 -12.53 -17.13 -8.40
N GLY A 209 -11.96 -16.29 -7.52
CA GLY A 209 -12.64 -15.58 -6.45
C GLY A 209 -13.80 -14.68 -6.89
N LYS A 210 -13.82 -14.20 -8.13
CA LYS A 210 -14.96 -13.42 -8.69
C LYS A 210 -16.32 -14.07 -8.49
N SER A 211 -16.41 -15.38 -8.78
CA SER A 211 -17.66 -16.13 -8.65
C SER A 211 -18.03 -16.37 -7.19
N TYR A 212 -17.01 -16.57 -6.35
CA TYR A 212 -17.16 -16.86 -4.94
C TYR A 212 -17.53 -15.61 -4.12
N PHE A 213 -17.05 -14.43 -4.53
CA PHE A 213 -17.34 -13.14 -3.92
C PHE A 213 -18.84 -12.84 -3.81
N LEU A 214 -19.68 -13.40 -4.67
CA LEU A 214 -21.15 -13.28 -4.58
C LEU A 214 -21.76 -13.90 -3.32
N LYS A 215 -20.99 -14.74 -2.60
CA LYS A 215 -21.38 -15.40 -1.34
C LYS A 215 -20.54 -14.93 -0.16
N THR A 216 -19.88 -13.78 -0.29
CA THR A 216 -19.02 -13.21 0.75
C THR A 216 -19.80 -12.86 2.02
N CYS A 217 -19.07 -12.71 3.13
CA CYS A 217 -19.56 -12.10 4.36
C CYS A 217 -19.63 -10.57 4.24
N THR A 218 -20.38 -9.95 5.16
CA THR A 218 -20.53 -8.49 5.26
C THR A 218 -19.44 -7.89 6.14
N TYR A 219 -19.22 -6.57 6.06
CA TYR A 219 -18.26 -5.89 6.94
C TYR A 219 -18.63 -6.01 8.41
N GLY A 220 -19.94 -5.95 8.74
CA GLY A 220 -20.42 -6.14 10.11
C GLY A 220 -20.05 -7.50 10.69
N GLU A 221 -20.26 -8.57 9.92
CA GLU A 221 -19.90 -9.94 10.35
C GLU A 221 -18.39 -10.09 10.59
N VAL A 222 -17.57 -9.47 9.74
CA VAL A 222 -16.11 -9.51 9.90
C VAL A 222 -15.65 -8.71 11.11
N SER A 223 -16.24 -7.53 11.35
CA SER A 223 -16.01 -6.77 12.59
C SER A 223 -16.39 -7.58 13.82
N ASP A 224 -17.57 -8.22 13.84
CA ASP A 224 -18.01 -9.07 14.94
C ASP A 224 -17.04 -10.24 15.18
N TYR A 225 -16.57 -10.87 14.11
CA TYR A 225 -15.62 -11.98 14.17
C TYR A 225 -14.27 -11.55 14.77
N ILE A 226 -13.69 -10.45 14.28
CA ILE A 226 -12.41 -9.93 14.77
C ILE A 226 -12.50 -9.55 16.24
N LEU A 227 -13.58 -8.87 16.64
CA LEU A 227 -13.79 -8.47 18.03
C LEU A 227 -13.93 -9.70 18.94
N ALA A 228 -14.76 -10.67 18.55
CA ALA A 228 -14.92 -11.90 19.32
C ALA A 228 -13.62 -12.72 19.37
N LEU A 229 -12.83 -12.75 18.29
CA LEU A 229 -11.51 -13.40 18.29
C LEU A 229 -10.54 -12.70 19.25
N SER A 230 -10.55 -11.36 19.31
CA SER A 230 -9.67 -10.59 20.19
C SER A 230 -9.89 -10.85 21.68
N GLU A 231 -11.11 -11.25 22.07
CA GLU A 231 -11.42 -11.64 23.44
C GLU A 231 -10.95 -13.06 23.79
N LEU A 232 -10.64 -13.89 22.79
CA LEU A 232 -10.32 -15.31 22.95
C LEU A 232 -8.83 -15.62 22.79
N VAL A 233 -8.10 -14.84 22.00
CA VAL A 233 -6.67 -15.09 21.77
C VAL A 233 -5.87 -14.84 23.06
N PRO A 234 -4.88 -15.69 23.36
CA PRO A 234 -4.02 -15.49 24.53
C PRO A 234 -3.04 -14.33 24.33
N ASP A 235 -2.52 -13.79 25.44
CA ASP A 235 -1.46 -12.79 25.43
C ASP A 235 -0.28 -13.23 24.54
N GLY A 236 0.18 -12.33 23.67
CA GLY A 236 1.28 -12.59 22.74
C GLY A 236 0.85 -13.11 21.37
N VAL A 237 -0.43 -13.41 21.16
CA VAL A 237 -0.98 -13.62 19.81
C VAL A 237 -1.55 -12.32 19.28
N THR A 238 -1.16 -11.93 18.07
CA THR A 238 -1.61 -10.69 17.45
C THR A 238 -2.75 -10.93 16.46
N ILE A 239 -3.56 -9.90 16.24
CA ILE A 239 -4.61 -9.90 15.22
C ILE A 239 -4.45 -8.64 14.36
N SER A 240 -4.16 -8.81 13.07
CA SER A 240 -4.32 -7.77 12.06
C SER A 240 -5.75 -7.81 11.51
N PRO A 241 -6.44 -6.65 11.42
CA PRO A 241 -5.90 -5.30 11.53
C PRO A 241 -5.88 -4.66 12.93
N LEU A 242 -6.36 -5.32 13.99
CA LEU A 242 -6.58 -4.67 15.29
C LEU A 242 -5.29 -4.01 15.84
N VAL A 243 -4.15 -4.71 15.81
CA VAL A 243 -2.87 -4.18 16.32
C VAL A 243 -2.36 -2.99 15.49
N GLU A 244 -2.53 -3.04 14.17
CA GLU A 244 -2.20 -1.90 13.28
C GLU A 244 -3.12 -0.71 13.55
N MET A 245 -4.42 -0.95 13.74
CA MET A 245 -5.39 0.09 14.11
C MET A 245 -5.05 0.74 15.46
N GLU A 246 -4.64 -0.04 16.46
CA GLU A 246 -4.23 0.47 17.77
C GLU A 246 -3.01 1.40 17.62
N THR A 247 -2.00 0.96 16.87
CA THR A 247 -0.80 1.75 16.57
C THR A 247 -1.14 3.03 15.80
N ALA A 248 -2.03 2.93 14.81
CA ALA A 248 -2.47 4.06 14.00
C ALA A 248 -3.35 5.03 14.80
N CYS A 249 -4.12 4.58 15.79
CA CYS A 249 -4.88 5.47 16.69
C CYS A 249 -3.96 6.36 17.54
N VAL A 250 -2.81 5.82 17.98
CA VAL A 250 -1.84 6.57 18.80
C VAL A 250 -1.01 7.52 17.94
N THR A 251 -0.52 7.04 16.80
CA THR A 251 0.45 7.83 16.01
C THR A 251 -0.20 8.66 14.92
N ALA A 252 -1.43 8.31 14.51
CA ALA A 252 -2.07 8.79 13.28
C ALA A 252 -1.16 8.67 12.06
N THR A 253 -0.35 7.60 12.04
CA THR A 253 0.52 7.21 10.94
C THR A 253 0.34 5.73 10.64
N HIS A 254 0.64 5.32 9.40
CA HIS A 254 0.80 3.93 8.98
C HIS A 254 -0.39 3.02 9.29
N PHE A 255 -1.24 2.81 8.28
CA PHE A 255 -2.22 1.73 8.27
C PHE A 255 -2.18 1.11 6.89
N HIS A 256 -1.45 0.00 6.80
CA HIS A 256 -1.15 -0.67 5.53
C HIS A 256 -2.21 -1.70 5.19
N TYR A 257 -2.90 -2.20 6.22
CA TYR A 257 -3.93 -3.19 6.03
C TYR A 257 -5.08 -2.75 5.09
N PRO A 258 -5.54 -3.63 4.18
CA PRO A 258 -4.86 -4.80 3.64
C PRO A 258 -4.17 -4.51 2.30
N GLY A 259 -4.16 -3.27 1.82
CA GLY A 259 -3.50 -2.90 0.55
C GLY A 259 -3.31 -1.40 0.41
N ASN A 260 -3.21 -0.71 1.55
CA ASN A 260 -2.94 0.72 1.66
C ASN A 260 -1.42 0.94 1.74
N ASP A 261 -0.69 0.33 0.82
CA ASP A 261 0.75 0.48 0.67
C ASP A 261 1.08 1.61 -0.31
N SER A 262 2.33 2.09 -0.34
CA SER A 262 2.74 2.96 -1.46
C SER A 262 2.89 2.16 -2.74
N TYR A 263 3.35 0.91 -2.64
CA TYR A 263 3.48 -0.01 -3.76
C TYR A 263 2.89 -1.35 -3.39
N ASP A 264 2.24 -1.97 -4.37
CA ASP A 264 1.89 -3.39 -4.34
C ASP A 264 2.23 -3.91 -5.74
N LEU A 265 3.41 -4.52 -5.88
CA LEU A 265 3.93 -4.97 -7.16
C LEU A 265 3.89 -6.50 -7.22
N GLU A 266 3.58 -7.05 -8.39
CA GLU A 266 3.77 -8.48 -8.66
C GLU A 266 4.95 -8.64 -9.64
N VAL A 267 5.86 -9.56 -9.33
CA VAL A 267 6.96 -9.97 -10.21
C VAL A 267 6.75 -11.42 -10.61
N GLU A 268 6.44 -11.64 -11.89
CA GLU A 268 6.19 -12.97 -12.46
C GLU A 268 7.49 -13.77 -12.67
N GLN A 269 7.39 -15.08 -12.88
CA GLN A 269 8.55 -15.96 -13.06
C GLN A 269 9.48 -15.61 -14.24
N ASN A 270 9.03 -14.80 -15.20
CA ASN A 270 9.81 -14.29 -16.32
C ASN A 270 10.42 -12.88 -16.05
N GLY A 271 10.12 -12.29 -14.89
CA GLY A 271 10.61 -10.98 -14.48
C GLY A 271 9.74 -9.82 -14.93
N GLU A 272 8.59 -10.08 -15.58
CA GLU A 272 7.59 -9.05 -15.86
C GLU A 272 6.99 -8.53 -14.56
N VAL A 273 6.69 -7.22 -14.55
CA VAL A 273 6.15 -6.53 -13.39
C VAL A 273 4.78 -5.95 -13.70
N THR A 274 3.82 -6.26 -12.85
CA THR A 274 2.49 -5.66 -12.86
C THR A 274 2.21 -4.96 -11.53
N PHE A 275 1.20 -4.10 -11.54
CA PHE A 275 0.78 -3.34 -10.38
C PHE A 275 -0.46 -4.02 -9.78
N ASN A 276 -0.57 -3.99 -8.45
CA ASN A 276 -1.60 -4.66 -7.67
C ASN A 276 -1.53 -6.20 -7.74
N SER A 277 -0.89 -6.82 -6.76
CA SER A 277 -0.60 -8.27 -6.73
C SER A 277 -1.83 -9.16 -6.63
N SER A 278 -2.98 -8.56 -6.25
CA SER A 278 -4.26 -9.27 -6.17
C SER A 278 -4.92 -9.53 -7.52
N TYR A 279 -4.43 -8.94 -8.61
CA TYR A 279 -4.93 -9.19 -9.97
C TYR A 279 -3.85 -9.81 -10.85
N THR A 280 -4.16 -10.93 -11.50
CA THR A 280 -3.17 -11.72 -12.25
C THR A 280 -3.64 -12.00 -13.67
N GLY A 281 -2.70 -12.36 -14.55
CA GLY A 281 -2.99 -12.68 -15.95
C GLY A 281 -3.61 -11.50 -16.71
N ASP A 282 -4.72 -11.74 -17.39
CA ASP A 282 -5.50 -10.74 -18.13
C ASP A 282 -6.24 -9.72 -17.24
N GLU A 283 -6.23 -9.91 -15.92
CA GLU A 283 -6.79 -8.95 -14.95
C GLU A 283 -5.73 -8.04 -14.34
N ALA A 284 -4.45 -8.36 -14.51
CA ALA A 284 -3.34 -7.63 -13.92
C ALA A 284 -3.30 -6.18 -14.42
N ILE A 285 -2.91 -5.26 -13.52
CA ILE A 285 -2.77 -3.84 -13.89
C ILE A 285 -1.43 -3.67 -14.58
N GLN A 286 -1.49 -3.47 -15.90
CA GLN A 286 -0.32 -3.39 -16.76
C GLN A 286 0.32 -1.99 -16.72
N PRO A 287 1.66 -1.89 -16.81
CA PRO A 287 2.33 -0.62 -17.08
C PRO A 287 1.94 -0.06 -18.46
N THR A 288 2.26 1.22 -18.70
CA THR A 288 2.07 1.86 -20.01
C THR A 288 2.81 1.13 -21.13
N GLU A 289 4.04 0.67 -20.88
CA GLU A 289 4.81 -0.24 -21.73
C GLU A 289 5.32 -1.42 -20.88
N PRO A 290 5.50 -2.64 -21.44
CA PRO A 290 5.97 -3.79 -20.69
C PRO A 290 7.20 -3.46 -19.82
N LEU A 291 7.11 -3.77 -18.54
CA LEU A 291 8.15 -3.48 -17.55
C LEU A 291 8.70 -4.79 -17.02
N SER A 292 10.03 -4.90 -16.96
CA SER A 292 10.73 -6.00 -16.33
C SER A 292 11.69 -5.51 -15.26
N VAL A 293 11.95 -6.34 -14.24
CA VAL A 293 13.05 -6.10 -13.29
C VAL A 293 14.42 -6.02 -13.98
N GLN A 294 14.54 -6.40 -15.25
CA GLN A 294 15.77 -6.27 -16.03
C GLN A 294 15.93 -4.88 -16.69
N ASP A 295 14.90 -4.02 -16.65
CA ASP A 295 14.96 -2.67 -17.22
C ASP A 295 16.03 -1.81 -16.52
N LEU A 296 16.84 -1.11 -17.31
CA LEU A 296 17.87 -0.19 -16.79
C LEU A 296 17.27 0.98 -15.99
N ARG A 297 16.05 1.40 -16.35
CA ARG A 297 15.27 2.46 -15.68
C ARG A 297 14.08 1.89 -14.92
N PHE A 298 14.26 0.68 -14.36
CA PHE A 298 13.19 -0.02 -13.65
C PHE A 298 12.55 0.85 -12.57
N ALA A 299 13.37 1.50 -11.72
CA ALA A 299 12.87 2.28 -10.60
C ALA A 299 11.99 3.44 -11.07
N GLU A 300 12.46 4.26 -12.01
CA GLU A 300 11.71 5.41 -12.51
C GLU A 300 10.44 4.97 -13.24
N LYS A 301 10.52 3.92 -14.07
CA LYS A 301 9.36 3.36 -14.76
C LYS A 301 8.35 2.77 -13.76
N ALA A 302 8.80 2.08 -12.71
CA ALA A 302 7.91 1.51 -11.69
C ALA A 302 7.17 2.61 -10.91
N ILE A 303 7.87 3.67 -10.48
CA ILE A 303 7.24 4.82 -9.79
C ILE A 303 6.20 5.48 -10.71
N PHE A 304 6.55 5.74 -11.97
CA PHE A 304 5.65 6.38 -12.92
C PHE A 304 4.39 5.54 -13.20
N ASN A 305 4.56 4.23 -13.35
CA ASN A 305 3.44 3.33 -13.63
C ASN A 305 2.58 3.02 -12.39
N ASN A 306 3.12 3.14 -11.17
CA ASN A 306 2.40 2.98 -9.90
C ASN A 306 1.53 4.21 -9.53
N ALA A 307 1.73 5.36 -10.17
CA ALA A 307 1.01 6.59 -9.85
C ALA A 307 -0.55 6.48 -9.85
N PRO A 308 -1.19 5.71 -10.74
CA PRO A 308 -2.64 5.48 -10.67
C PRO A 308 -3.07 4.75 -9.38
N GLU A 309 -2.30 3.74 -8.94
CA GLU A 309 -2.57 3.02 -7.69
C GLU A 309 -2.42 3.97 -6.49
N MET A 310 -1.41 4.84 -6.49
CA MET A 310 -1.27 5.90 -5.47
C MET A 310 -2.50 6.79 -5.41
N LEU A 311 -3.03 7.21 -6.56
CA LEU A 311 -4.24 8.04 -6.60
C LEU A 311 -5.43 7.30 -5.97
N VAL A 312 -5.65 6.04 -6.35
CA VAL A 312 -6.72 5.21 -5.77
C VAL A 312 -6.55 5.01 -4.26
N ARG A 313 -5.34 4.76 -3.78
CA ARG A 313 -5.05 4.55 -2.35
C ARG A 313 -5.19 5.83 -1.52
N HIS A 314 -4.96 6.99 -2.12
CA HIS A 314 -5.27 8.28 -1.49
C HIS A 314 -6.74 8.71 -1.61
N SER A 315 -7.51 8.10 -2.52
CA SER A 315 -8.92 8.43 -2.71
C SER A 315 -9.81 8.03 -1.53
N MET A 316 -10.89 8.78 -1.35
CA MET A 316 -11.91 8.58 -0.32
C MET A 316 -13.28 8.50 -0.98
N PRO A 317 -13.66 7.34 -1.53
CA PRO A 317 -14.84 7.21 -2.39
C PRO A 317 -16.18 7.29 -1.64
N TYR A 318 -16.16 7.36 -0.30
CA TYR A 318 -17.35 7.30 0.55
C TYR A 318 -17.58 8.64 1.25
N GLU A 319 -18.80 9.17 1.19
CA GLU A 319 -19.13 10.49 1.74
C GLU A 319 -18.91 10.53 3.26
N GLU A 320 -19.19 9.42 3.94
CA GLU A 320 -19.02 9.24 5.38
C GLU A 320 -17.55 9.34 5.82
N CYS A 321 -16.59 9.14 4.92
CA CYS A 321 -15.17 9.34 5.23
C CYS A 321 -14.85 10.81 5.50
N GLY A 322 -15.59 11.76 4.93
CA GLY A 322 -15.32 13.20 5.06
C GLY A 322 -15.42 13.75 6.50
N THR A 323 -16.13 13.04 7.38
CA THR A 323 -16.32 13.41 8.80
C THR A 323 -15.83 12.35 9.77
N CYS A 324 -15.16 11.29 9.28
CA CYS A 324 -14.68 10.20 10.11
C CYS A 324 -13.28 10.51 10.66
N GLU A 325 -13.11 10.46 11.98
CA GLU A 325 -11.82 10.70 12.63
C GLU A 325 -10.70 9.75 12.17
N PHE A 326 -11.05 8.50 11.85
CA PHE A 326 -10.07 7.49 11.40
C PHE A 326 -9.69 7.62 9.92
N ALA A 327 -10.37 8.47 9.14
CA ALA A 327 -10.19 8.51 7.69
C ALA A 327 -8.74 8.83 7.29
N VAL A 328 -8.03 9.67 8.05
CA VAL A 328 -6.64 10.06 7.75
C VAL A 328 -5.63 8.91 7.78
N VAL A 329 -5.96 7.81 8.46
CA VAL A 329 -5.12 6.60 8.50
C VAL A 329 -5.76 5.46 7.72
N CYS A 330 -7.06 5.22 7.93
CA CYS A 330 -7.84 4.15 7.31
C CYS A 330 -7.87 4.24 5.78
N SER A 331 -7.65 5.42 5.20
CA SER A 331 -7.55 5.57 3.75
C SER A 331 -8.83 5.15 3.01
N GLY A 332 -10.00 5.18 3.66
CA GLY A 332 -11.26 4.73 3.05
C GLY A 332 -11.47 3.21 3.09
N GLY A 333 -10.64 2.47 3.83
CA GLY A 333 -10.76 1.03 4.02
C GLY A 333 -9.98 0.22 3.00
N TRP A 334 -10.50 -0.97 2.65
CA TRP A 334 -9.84 -1.91 1.74
C TRP A 334 -9.62 -1.28 0.37
N ALA A 335 -8.35 -1.15 -0.06
CA ALA A 335 -7.98 -0.50 -1.32
C ALA A 335 -8.73 -1.10 -2.52
N TRP A 336 -8.83 -2.43 -2.60
CA TRP A 336 -9.53 -3.14 -3.69
C TRP A 336 -11.04 -2.94 -3.70
N HIS A 337 -11.63 -2.58 -2.55
CA HIS A 337 -13.07 -2.39 -2.44
C HIS A 337 -13.51 -0.96 -2.83
N LYS A 338 -12.58 -0.02 -2.94
CA LYS A 338 -12.85 1.37 -3.34
C LYS A 338 -13.50 1.48 -4.71
N ASN A 339 -13.09 0.62 -5.64
CA ASN A 339 -13.55 0.61 -7.03
C ASN A 339 -14.62 -0.46 -7.31
N LEU A 340 -15.18 -1.09 -6.28
CA LEU A 340 -16.26 -2.06 -6.48
C LEU A 340 -17.48 -1.41 -7.13
N HIS A 341 -18.03 -2.10 -8.12
CA HIS A 341 -19.32 -1.73 -8.71
C HIS A 341 -20.42 -1.69 -7.63
N HIS A 342 -21.35 -0.74 -7.74
CA HIS A 342 -22.38 -0.48 -6.71
C HIS A 342 -23.15 -1.74 -6.28
N ASN A 343 -23.51 -2.62 -7.23
CA ASN A 343 -24.19 -3.89 -6.94
C ASN A 343 -23.37 -4.86 -6.07
N LEU A 344 -22.04 -4.91 -6.26
CA LEU A 344 -21.18 -5.74 -5.42
C LEU A 344 -20.98 -5.11 -4.05
N ARG A 345 -20.80 -3.78 -4.02
CA ARG A 345 -20.68 -3.02 -2.78
C ARG A 345 -21.90 -3.18 -1.87
N SER A 346 -23.12 -3.20 -2.43
CA SER A 346 -24.35 -3.35 -1.64
C SER A 346 -24.49 -4.70 -0.95
N ILE A 347 -23.87 -5.76 -1.48
CA ILE A 347 -23.93 -7.11 -0.88
C ILE A 347 -23.09 -7.18 0.40
N ILE A 348 -22.02 -6.38 0.49
CA ILE A 348 -21.03 -6.45 1.58
C ILE A 348 -21.16 -5.34 2.61
N ALA A 349 -21.89 -4.28 2.29
CA ALA A 349 -21.95 -3.04 3.07
C ALA A 349 -22.70 -3.12 4.41
N ASP A 350 -23.30 -4.26 4.76
CA ASP A 350 -24.15 -4.36 5.94
C ASP A 350 -23.35 -4.40 7.26
N GLY A 351 -23.89 -3.77 8.30
CA GLY A 351 -23.39 -3.80 9.68
C GLY A 351 -22.09 -3.06 10.00
N ASP A 352 -21.30 -2.61 9.00
CA ASP A 352 -20.14 -1.73 9.18
C ASP A 352 -19.71 -1.09 7.83
N CYS A 353 -18.69 -0.24 7.84
CA CYS A 353 -18.10 0.34 6.64
C CYS A 353 -16.91 -0.49 6.11
N PRO A 354 -16.45 -0.23 4.87
CA PRO A 354 -15.28 -0.88 4.28
C PRO A 354 -13.97 -0.70 5.05
N GLY A 355 -13.91 0.18 6.05
CA GLY A 355 -12.77 0.36 6.93
C GLY A 355 -12.88 -0.34 8.28
N LEU A 356 -13.95 -1.10 8.52
CA LEU A 356 -14.29 -1.75 9.80
C LEU A 356 -14.26 -0.76 10.98
N LYS A 357 -15.07 0.31 10.91
CA LYS A 357 -15.08 1.40 11.90
C LYS A 357 -15.32 0.87 13.32
N ARG A 358 -16.06 -0.22 13.49
CA ARG A 358 -16.30 -0.83 14.81
C ARG A 358 -15.00 -1.37 15.42
N VAL A 359 -14.12 -1.96 14.62
CA VAL A 359 -12.80 -2.42 15.06
C VAL A 359 -11.90 -1.23 15.42
N TRP A 360 -11.94 -0.13 14.65
CA TRP A 360 -11.24 1.11 14.99
C TRP A 360 -11.68 1.69 16.35
N LEU A 361 -12.98 1.64 16.65
CA LEU A 361 -13.49 2.12 17.95
C LEU A 361 -12.95 1.28 19.11
N GLN A 362 -12.86 -0.04 18.93
CA GLN A 362 -12.24 -0.93 19.92
C GLN A 362 -10.73 -0.66 20.03
N ALA A 363 -10.02 -0.54 18.91
CA ALA A 363 -8.60 -0.24 18.87
C ALA A 363 -8.26 1.06 19.63
N LYS A 364 -9.05 2.12 19.40
CA LYS A 364 -8.91 3.38 20.14
C LYS A 364 -9.16 3.21 21.64
N ALA A 365 -10.15 2.41 22.02
CA ALA A 365 -10.43 2.12 23.43
C ALA A 365 -9.28 1.33 24.09
N ASN A 366 -8.70 0.35 23.40
CA ASN A 366 -7.57 -0.45 23.88
C ASN A 366 -6.29 0.38 24.03
N ALA A 367 -5.99 1.22 23.04
CA ALA A 367 -4.80 2.06 23.04
C ALA A 367 -4.76 3.04 24.21
N GLY A 368 -5.93 3.55 24.65
CA GLY A 368 -6.08 4.37 25.86
C GLY A 368 -5.27 5.68 25.88
N ALA A 369 -4.64 6.04 24.75
CA ALA A 369 -3.74 7.17 24.62
C ALA A 369 -4.30 8.22 23.66
N GLU A 370 -3.98 9.49 23.93
CA GLU A 370 -4.25 10.57 22.98
C GLU A 370 -3.38 10.42 21.73
N THR A 371 -3.95 10.75 20.58
CA THR A 371 -3.23 10.71 19.31
C THR A 371 -2.12 11.77 19.27
N ASP A 372 -0.88 11.35 19.03
CA ASP A 372 0.30 12.21 18.87
C ASP A 372 0.86 12.14 17.44
N ARG A 373 0.67 13.22 16.68
CA ARG A 373 1.18 13.39 15.31
C ARG A 373 2.49 14.17 15.25
N SER A 374 3.09 14.56 16.37
CA SER A 374 4.25 15.47 16.40
C SER A 374 5.43 14.96 15.57
N LYS A 375 5.77 13.67 15.70
CA LYS A 375 6.85 13.02 14.93
C LYS A 375 6.58 13.09 13.43
N TYR A 376 5.36 12.79 13.01
CA TYR A 376 4.97 12.82 11.61
C TYR A 376 5.03 14.25 11.04
N LEU A 377 4.50 15.25 11.77
CA LEU A 377 4.58 16.65 11.35
C LEU A 377 6.03 17.12 11.21
N ALA A 378 6.93 16.69 12.10
CA ALA A 378 8.35 16.99 12.01
C ALA A 378 9.02 16.38 10.77
N VAL A 379 8.64 15.13 10.41
CA VAL A 379 9.12 14.48 9.17
C VAL A 379 8.62 15.24 7.95
N MET A 380 7.33 15.58 7.90
CA MET A 380 6.76 16.34 6.78
C MET A 380 7.40 17.71 6.61
N GLU A 381 7.66 18.41 7.71
CA GLU A 381 8.36 19.69 7.68
C GLU A 381 9.81 19.55 7.18
N ALA A 382 10.50 18.46 7.53
CA ALA A 382 11.82 18.18 6.97
C ALA A 382 11.76 17.91 5.45
N ARG A 383 10.78 17.11 4.99
CA ARG A 383 10.56 16.79 3.57
C ARG A 383 10.22 18.05 2.76
N LYS A 384 9.33 18.91 3.25
CA LYS A 384 9.01 20.21 2.63
C LYS A 384 10.23 21.12 2.50
N ARG A 385 11.05 21.22 3.55
CA ARG A 385 12.29 22.02 3.52
C ARG A 385 13.29 21.48 2.51
N GLU A 386 13.43 20.16 2.41
CA GLU A 386 14.27 19.52 1.38
C GLU A 386 13.74 19.84 -0.03
N GLY A 387 12.43 19.73 -0.24
CA GLY A 387 11.74 20.11 -1.48
C GLY A 387 12.02 21.55 -1.90
N ALA A 388 11.82 22.50 -0.99
CA ALA A 388 12.07 23.91 -1.23
C ALA A 388 13.54 24.21 -1.56
N LEU A 389 14.49 23.50 -0.93
CA LEU A 389 15.91 23.60 -1.27
C LEU A 389 16.19 23.12 -2.70
N ARG A 390 15.60 21.99 -3.11
CA ARG A 390 15.75 21.45 -4.47
C ARG A 390 15.22 22.41 -5.51
N LEU A 391 14.03 22.97 -5.29
CA LEU A 391 13.45 23.96 -6.18
C LEU A 391 14.41 25.15 -6.36
N ARG A 392 14.91 25.73 -5.26
CA ARG A 392 15.87 26.84 -5.32
C ARG A 392 17.14 26.48 -6.09
N VAL A 393 17.68 25.28 -5.88
CA VAL A 393 18.89 24.82 -6.59
C VAL A 393 18.61 24.65 -8.09
N ALA A 394 17.50 24.00 -8.46
CA ALA A 394 17.13 23.79 -9.86
C ALA A 394 16.89 25.13 -10.58
N THR A 395 16.13 26.04 -9.97
CA THR A 395 15.90 27.39 -10.51
C THR A 395 17.22 28.14 -10.68
N ALA A 396 18.10 28.15 -9.67
CA ALA A 396 19.39 28.84 -9.76
C ALA A 396 20.32 28.25 -10.84
N ASN A 397 20.26 26.94 -11.09
CA ASN A 397 21.02 26.31 -12.18
C ASN A 397 20.51 26.76 -13.56
N ILE A 398 19.20 26.87 -13.73
CA ILE A 398 18.56 27.36 -14.95
C ILE A 398 18.90 28.83 -15.19
N GLU A 399 18.75 29.69 -14.17
CA GLU A 399 19.08 31.12 -14.26
C GLU A 399 20.56 31.36 -14.60
N ARG A 400 21.45 30.46 -14.19
CA ARG A 400 22.89 30.51 -14.51
C ARG A 400 23.25 29.85 -15.83
N GLY A 401 22.27 29.34 -16.59
CA GLY A 401 22.48 28.65 -17.86
C GLY A 401 23.24 27.33 -17.75
N ARG A 402 23.24 26.69 -16.57
CA ARG A 402 23.89 25.39 -16.35
C ARG A 402 22.98 24.22 -16.73
N GLU A 403 21.67 24.45 -16.68
CA GLU A 403 20.64 23.48 -17.00
C GLU A 403 19.49 24.18 -17.73
N VAL A 404 18.62 23.39 -18.34
CA VAL A 404 17.36 23.84 -18.94
C VAL A 404 16.20 23.12 -18.25
N PRO A 405 15.01 23.75 -18.13
CA PRO A 405 13.81 23.04 -17.72
C PRO A 405 13.57 21.80 -18.58
N LEU A 406 13.05 20.74 -17.97
CA LEU A 406 12.53 19.60 -18.72
C LEU A 406 11.14 19.95 -19.22
N ILE A 407 10.95 20.00 -20.53
CA ILE A 407 9.65 20.30 -21.14
C ILE A 407 9.02 18.96 -21.54
N GLU A 408 7.91 18.58 -20.90
CA GLU A 408 7.26 17.28 -21.15
C GLU A 408 6.87 17.09 -22.62
N ASP A 409 6.40 18.16 -23.28
CA ASP A 409 5.99 18.14 -24.70
C ASP A 409 7.12 17.67 -25.63
N SER A 410 8.39 17.86 -25.23
CA SER A 410 9.55 17.38 -26.00
C SER A 410 9.68 15.85 -26.03
N PHE A 411 8.91 15.13 -25.21
CA PHE A 411 8.92 13.68 -25.09
C PHE A 411 7.64 13.03 -25.59
N ALA A 412 6.77 13.76 -26.31
CA ALA A 412 5.57 13.19 -26.89
C ALA A 412 5.91 11.96 -27.77
N GLY A 413 5.50 10.76 -27.31
CA GLY A 413 5.78 9.49 -27.98
C GLY A 413 7.20 8.92 -27.77
N ALA A 414 8.01 9.50 -26.88
CA ALA A 414 9.39 9.06 -26.60
C ALA A 414 9.53 8.50 -25.17
N TYR A 415 8.78 7.44 -24.86
CA TYR A 415 8.64 6.87 -23.51
C TYR A 415 9.98 6.59 -22.83
N ASP A 416 10.86 5.78 -23.43
CA ASP A 416 12.15 5.45 -22.82
C ASP A 416 13.07 6.67 -22.66
N SER A 417 13.05 7.59 -23.62
CA SER A 417 13.92 8.77 -23.60
C SER A 417 13.54 9.74 -22.48
N PHE A 418 12.25 9.81 -22.13
CA PHE A 418 11.79 10.59 -20.98
C PHE A 418 12.45 10.15 -19.67
N PHE A 419 12.57 8.85 -19.43
CA PHE A 419 13.17 8.35 -18.18
C PHE A 419 14.66 8.60 -18.09
N ASN A 420 15.38 8.75 -19.21
CA ASN A 420 16.82 9.06 -19.20
C ASN A 420 17.14 10.46 -18.64
N GLU A 421 16.14 11.32 -18.50
CA GLU A 421 16.33 12.69 -18.03
C GLU A 421 16.44 12.83 -16.50
N PHE A 422 16.15 11.75 -15.75
CA PHE A 422 16.00 11.76 -14.29
C PHE A 422 17.20 11.17 -13.51
N ASP A 423 18.40 11.14 -14.10
CA ASP A 423 19.65 10.86 -13.35
C ASP A 423 19.98 11.93 -12.29
N ARG A 424 19.23 13.03 -12.29
CA ARG A 424 19.32 14.13 -11.34
C ARG A 424 17.95 14.80 -11.19
N PRO A 425 17.70 15.51 -10.07
CA PRO A 425 16.51 16.33 -9.92
C PRO A 425 16.34 17.32 -11.07
N ARG A 426 15.12 17.47 -11.59
CA ARG A 426 14.77 18.38 -12.69
C ARG A 426 13.72 19.40 -12.25
N LEU A 427 13.71 20.57 -12.88
CA LEU A 427 12.54 21.45 -12.91
C LEU A 427 11.75 21.12 -14.17
N VAL A 428 10.50 20.72 -14.00
CA VAL A 428 9.64 20.18 -15.06
C VAL A 428 8.57 21.20 -15.44
N GLU A 429 8.53 21.56 -16.72
CA GLU A 429 7.41 22.27 -17.33
C GLU A 429 6.39 21.24 -17.80
N MET A 430 5.23 21.22 -17.13
CA MET A 430 4.19 20.25 -17.43
C MET A 430 3.36 20.66 -18.65
N MET A 431 3.18 19.74 -19.60
CA MET A 431 2.27 19.91 -20.73
C MET A 431 0.81 19.72 -20.30
N PRO A 432 -0.16 20.43 -20.90
CA PRO A 432 -1.58 20.14 -20.78
C PRO A 432 -1.94 18.71 -21.20
N GLY A 433 -3.04 18.19 -20.67
CA GLY A 433 -3.51 16.82 -20.91
C GLY A 433 -2.65 15.74 -20.26
N ALA A 434 -2.59 14.58 -20.91
CA ALA A 434 -1.90 13.40 -20.40
C ALA A 434 -0.56 13.15 -21.10
N LEU A 435 0.47 12.79 -20.33
CA LEU A 435 1.74 12.27 -20.85
C LEU A 435 1.80 10.77 -20.60
N PHE A 436 1.95 9.98 -21.67
CA PHE A 436 1.96 8.50 -21.62
C PHE A 436 0.75 7.91 -20.87
N GLY A 437 -0.41 8.55 -21.03
CA GLY A 437 -1.67 8.16 -20.38
C GLY A 437 -1.79 8.58 -18.91
N LYS A 438 -0.83 9.35 -18.36
CA LYS A 438 -0.89 9.85 -16.97
C LYS A 438 -1.40 11.28 -16.90
N SER A 439 -2.40 11.49 -16.04
CA SER A 439 -2.96 12.79 -15.67
C SER A 439 -1.96 13.67 -14.91
N TRP A 440 -2.30 14.94 -14.69
CA TRP A 440 -1.49 15.85 -13.87
C TRP A 440 -1.26 15.31 -12.45
N ALA A 441 -2.31 14.81 -11.79
CA ALA A 441 -2.20 14.31 -10.42
C ALA A 441 -1.22 13.13 -10.31
N GLU A 442 -1.27 12.21 -11.26
CA GLU A 442 -0.37 11.04 -11.33
C GLU A 442 1.08 11.44 -11.62
N ARG A 443 1.29 12.38 -12.55
CA ARG A 443 2.64 12.88 -12.88
C ARG A 443 3.27 13.63 -11.70
N LEU A 444 2.48 14.37 -10.93
CA LEU A 444 2.94 15.01 -9.70
C LEU A 444 3.40 13.98 -8.65
N PHE A 445 2.72 12.83 -8.51
CA PHE A 445 3.19 11.77 -7.61
C PHE A 445 4.54 11.20 -8.04
N PHE A 446 4.76 11.03 -9.35
CA PHE A 446 6.04 10.61 -9.90
C PHE A 446 7.14 11.62 -9.62
N TYR A 447 6.93 12.90 -9.95
CA TYR A 447 7.92 13.96 -9.73
C TYR A 447 8.27 14.15 -8.27
N ASP A 448 7.27 14.05 -7.39
CA ASP A 448 7.45 14.09 -5.95
C ASP A 448 8.34 12.95 -5.45
N ALA A 449 8.10 11.72 -5.91
CA ALA A 449 8.84 10.53 -5.49
C ALA A 449 10.32 10.56 -5.91
N ILE A 450 10.61 10.86 -7.19
CA ILE A 450 11.99 10.95 -7.70
C ILE A 450 12.70 12.24 -7.26
N GLY A 451 11.97 13.14 -6.60
CA GLY A 451 12.49 14.40 -6.06
C GLY A 451 12.79 15.45 -7.13
N ALA A 452 12.10 15.39 -8.26
CA ALA A 452 11.98 16.50 -9.22
C ALA A 452 11.07 17.60 -8.65
N GLN A 453 11.01 18.73 -9.33
CA GLN A 453 10.12 19.86 -9.01
C GLN A 453 9.39 20.29 -10.28
N ILE A 454 8.29 21.00 -10.11
CA ILE A 454 7.52 21.55 -11.22
C ILE A 454 7.76 23.05 -11.33
N ASP A 455 7.79 23.55 -12.57
CA ASP A 455 7.68 24.98 -12.81
C ASP A 455 6.22 25.41 -12.67
N THR A 456 5.98 26.53 -11.97
CA THR A 456 4.64 27.04 -11.67
C THR A 456 4.47 28.48 -12.16
N PRO A 457 4.43 28.69 -13.50
CA PRO A 457 4.15 30.00 -14.07
C PRO A 457 2.81 30.57 -13.58
N LYS A 458 2.55 31.85 -13.86
CA LYS A 458 1.39 32.58 -13.30
C LYS A 458 0.05 31.86 -13.51
N ASN A 459 -0.16 31.25 -14.67
CA ASN A 459 -1.37 30.53 -15.06
C ASN A 459 -1.41 29.06 -14.60
N TRP A 460 -0.31 28.51 -14.08
CA TRP A 460 -0.21 27.08 -13.77
C TRP A 460 -1.34 26.58 -12.85
N TYR A 461 -1.73 27.37 -11.84
CA TYR A 461 -2.79 26.97 -10.91
C TYR A 461 -4.18 26.92 -11.55
N ALA A 462 -4.46 27.84 -12.47
CA ALA A 462 -5.71 27.81 -13.23
C ALA A 462 -5.73 26.61 -14.18
N ASP A 463 -4.61 26.36 -14.87
CA ASP A 463 -4.47 25.20 -15.76
C ASP A 463 -4.58 23.88 -14.97
N ALA A 464 -3.91 23.77 -13.82
CA ALA A 464 -4.00 22.62 -12.93
C ALA A 464 -5.44 22.38 -12.43
N ALA A 465 -6.22 23.45 -12.22
CA ALA A 465 -7.61 23.34 -11.81
C ALA A 465 -8.51 22.81 -12.94
N GLU A 466 -8.23 23.15 -14.20
CA GLU A 466 -8.94 22.59 -15.36
C GLU A 466 -8.53 21.14 -15.62
N GLU A 467 -7.25 20.80 -15.43
CA GLU A 467 -6.68 19.48 -15.73
C GLU A 467 -6.96 18.43 -14.65
N GLY A 468 -6.85 18.81 -13.37
CA GLY A 468 -6.95 17.90 -12.23
C GLY A 468 -8.13 18.15 -11.29
N GLY A 469 -8.85 19.25 -11.47
CA GLY A 469 -10.04 19.59 -10.70
C GLY A 469 -9.82 19.69 -9.18
N GLU A 470 -10.91 19.49 -8.43
CA GLU A 470 -10.89 19.55 -6.97
C GLU A 470 -9.94 18.50 -6.36
N GLU A 471 -9.78 17.35 -7.00
CA GLU A 471 -8.98 16.24 -6.45
C GLU A 471 -7.48 16.54 -6.46
N LEU A 472 -6.94 17.11 -7.54
CA LEU A 472 -5.54 17.55 -7.57
C LEU A 472 -5.25 18.55 -6.46
N PHE A 473 -6.13 19.54 -6.28
CA PHE A 473 -5.99 20.53 -5.20
C PHE A 473 -6.18 19.92 -3.81
N ARG A 474 -6.99 18.86 -3.69
CA ARG A 474 -7.06 18.06 -2.47
C ARG A 474 -5.71 17.41 -2.15
N HIS A 475 -5.00 16.84 -3.12
CA HIS A 475 -3.66 16.28 -2.86
C HIS A 475 -2.65 17.34 -2.43
N ILE A 476 -2.68 18.52 -3.06
CA ILE A 476 -1.83 19.66 -2.67
C ILE A 476 -2.15 20.11 -1.24
N LEU A 477 -3.42 20.40 -0.94
CA LEU A 477 -3.85 20.97 0.33
C LEU A 477 -3.61 20.04 1.51
N PHE A 478 -3.80 18.73 1.30
CA PHE A 478 -3.57 17.72 2.32
C PHE A 478 -2.10 17.26 2.41
N GLY A 479 -1.19 17.81 1.60
CA GLY A 479 0.24 17.49 1.70
C GLY A 479 0.62 16.09 1.21
N ASN A 480 -0.17 15.50 0.31
CA ASN A 480 0.15 14.18 -0.27
C ASN A 480 1.39 14.22 -1.18
N TYR A 481 1.70 15.40 -1.73
CA TYR A 481 2.99 15.69 -2.36
C TYR A 481 3.95 16.24 -1.30
N GLN A 482 4.91 15.42 -0.87
CA GLN A 482 5.68 15.66 0.35
C GLN A 482 6.94 16.49 0.12
N TYR A 483 7.44 16.50 -1.12
CA TYR A 483 8.65 17.19 -1.56
C TYR A 483 8.37 18.25 -2.63
N LEU A 484 7.25 18.19 -3.34
CA LEU A 484 6.86 19.28 -4.24
C LEU A 484 6.50 20.55 -3.46
N THR A 485 6.94 21.69 -3.97
CA THR A 485 6.66 23.00 -3.38
C THR A 485 5.57 23.71 -4.18
N PHE A 486 4.55 24.23 -3.48
CA PHE A 486 3.49 25.04 -4.06
C PHE A 486 3.36 26.37 -3.31
N ASP A 487 3.06 27.46 -4.01
CA ASP A 487 2.75 28.77 -3.43
C ASP A 487 1.41 28.71 -2.66
N PRO A 488 1.41 28.85 -1.31
CA PRO A 488 0.20 28.77 -0.51
C PRO A 488 -0.86 29.81 -0.89
N VAL A 489 -0.43 31.03 -1.26
CA VAL A 489 -1.34 32.12 -1.63
C VAL A 489 -2.10 31.73 -2.90
N ARG A 490 -1.39 31.24 -3.92
CA ARG A 490 -2.02 30.86 -5.19
C ARG A 490 -2.90 29.63 -5.06
N VAL A 491 -2.50 28.63 -4.27
CA VAL A 491 -3.34 27.45 -4.00
C VAL A 491 -4.65 27.86 -3.34
N ILE A 492 -4.59 28.66 -2.27
CA ILE A 492 -5.79 29.09 -1.54
C ILE A 492 -6.64 30.03 -2.41
N SER A 493 -6.04 30.95 -3.17
CA SER A 493 -6.78 31.82 -4.08
C SER A 493 -7.55 31.04 -5.15
N GLU A 494 -6.93 30.04 -5.78
CA GLU A 494 -7.60 29.22 -6.79
C GLU A 494 -8.76 28.40 -6.18
N ILE A 495 -8.53 27.76 -5.02
CA ILE A 495 -9.59 27.02 -4.31
C ILE A 495 -10.80 27.94 -4.00
N ARG A 496 -10.55 29.16 -3.51
CA ARG A 496 -11.62 30.12 -3.19
C ARG A 496 -12.33 30.67 -4.42
N TYR A 497 -11.63 30.80 -5.55
CA TYR A 497 -12.23 31.17 -6.83
C TYR A 497 -13.22 30.11 -7.33
N ARG A 498 -12.91 28.82 -7.10
CA ARG A 498 -13.76 27.67 -7.45
C ARG A 498 -14.82 27.37 -6.39
N GLN A 499 -15.72 28.32 -6.15
CA GLN A 499 -16.75 28.24 -5.09
C GLN A 499 -17.66 26.99 -5.14
N GLN A 500 -17.74 26.32 -6.29
CA GLN A 500 -18.47 25.07 -6.45
C GLN A 500 -17.80 23.84 -5.82
N TRP A 501 -16.51 23.93 -5.47
CA TRP A 501 -15.78 22.83 -4.85
C TRP A 501 -16.11 22.70 -3.36
N LYS A 502 -16.28 21.46 -2.88
CA LYS A 502 -16.45 21.22 -1.43
C LYS A 502 -15.23 21.72 -0.65
N LEU A 503 -14.04 21.65 -1.28
CA LEU A 503 -12.79 22.18 -0.76
C LEU A 503 -12.82 23.68 -0.48
N ALA A 504 -13.54 24.47 -1.28
CA ALA A 504 -13.66 25.92 -1.08
C ALA A 504 -14.36 26.24 0.24
N HIS A 505 -15.47 25.56 0.53
CA HIS A 505 -16.19 25.70 1.79
C HIS A 505 -15.34 25.28 3.00
N LEU A 506 -14.57 24.21 2.87
CA LEU A 506 -13.63 23.77 3.91
C LEU A 506 -12.60 24.86 4.22
N VAL A 507 -11.96 25.41 3.18
CA VAL A 507 -10.93 26.45 3.33
C VAL A 507 -11.50 27.73 3.93
N GLU A 508 -12.66 28.19 3.48
CA GLU A 508 -13.31 29.40 4.01
C GLU A 508 -13.65 29.25 5.49
N ASN A 509 -14.19 28.10 5.92
CA ASN A 509 -14.48 27.84 7.32
C ASN A 509 -13.20 27.89 8.17
N ILE A 510 -12.12 27.22 7.71
CA ILE A 510 -10.84 27.20 8.41
C ILE A 510 -10.25 28.62 8.52
N ILE A 511 -10.28 29.40 7.45
CA ILE A 511 -9.78 30.79 7.46
C ILE A 511 -10.60 31.65 8.42
N ALA A 512 -11.93 31.54 8.42
CA ALA A 512 -12.80 32.28 9.32
C ALA A 512 -12.51 31.96 10.78
N ASP A 513 -12.30 30.69 11.11
CA ASP A 513 -11.94 30.26 12.46
C ASP A 513 -10.56 30.74 12.89
N LEU A 514 -9.57 30.63 11.99
CA LEU A 514 -8.22 31.14 12.25
C LEU A 514 -8.22 32.65 12.51
N ALA A 515 -8.99 33.42 11.73
CA ALA A 515 -9.15 34.86 11.93
C ALA A 515 -9.86 35.20 13.24
N ALA A 516 -10.81 34.37 13.68
CA ALA A 516 -11.52 34.52 14.96
C ALA A 516 -10.72 34.03 16.18
N GLY A 517 -9.57 33.35 15.97
CA GLY A 517 -8.80 32.72 17.04
C GLY A 517 -9.43 31.44 17.59
N ASN A 518 -10.35 30.82 16.85
CA ASN A 518 -11.03 29.58 17.24
C ASN A 518 -10.13 28.35 17.03
N PRO A 519 -10.25 27.32 17.88
CA PRO A 519 -9.59 26.04 17.65
C PRO A 519 -10.26 25.28 16.49
N VAL A 520 -9.58 25.24 15.34
CA VAL A 520 -10.08 24.61 14.08
C VAL A 520 -10.41 23.11 14.24
N ARG A 521 -9.74 22.41 15.15
CA ARG A 521 -9.86 20.94 15.32
C ARG A 521 -11.26 20.46 15.77
N ALA A 522 -12.09 21.33 16.37
CA ALA A 522 -13.37 20.94 16.96
C ALA A 522 -14.53 20.83 15.95
N LEU A 523 -14.40 21.38 14.73
CA LEU A 523 -15.54 21.65 13.85
C LEU A 523 -15.82 20.56 12.80
N LEU A 524 -14.89 19.63 12.57
CA LEU A 524 -14.96 18.66 11.45
C LEU A 524 -14.90 17.19 11.91
N GLY A 525 -15.37 16.90 13.12
CA GLY A 525 -15.60 15.53 13.58
C GLY A 525 -14.33 14.71 13.84
N GLY A 526 -13.21 15.36 14.18
CA GLY A 526 -11.96 14.68 14.50
C GLY A 526 -11.05 14.39 13.30
N ALA A 527 -11.36 14.91 12.11
CA ALA A 527 -10.44 14.85 10.98
C ALA A 527 -9.13 15.61 11.30
N HIS A 528 -7.98 14.94 11.20
CA HIS A 528 -6.67 15.56 11.33
C HIS A 528 -6.37 16.42 10.09
N LEU A 529 -6.51 17.75 10.22
CA LEU A 529 -6.40 18.74 9.14
C LEU A 529 -5.19 19.67 9.30
N ASP A 530 -4.15 19.21 9.99
CA ASP A 530 -3.01 20.05 10.36
C ASP A 530 -2.31 20.67 9.14
N GLU A 531 -2.21 19.93 8.04
CA GLU A 531 -1.62 20.38 6.77
C GLU A 531 -2.46 21.47 6.10
N VAL A 532 -3.78 21.31 6.12
CA VAL A 532 -4.74 22.29 5.57
C VAL A 532 -4.67 23.58 6.38
N VAL A 533 -4.68 23.46 7.71
CA VAL A 533 -4.56 24.60 8.64
C VAL A 533 -3.24 25.32 8.43
N LEU A 534 -2.13 24.59 8.28
CA LEU A 534 -0.82 25.17 8.01
C LEU A 534 -0.82 25.95 6.69
N MET A 535 -1.33 25.37 5.60
CA MET A 535 -1.38 26.04 4.30
C MET A 535 -2.26 27.30 4.34
N CYS A 536 -3.41 27.27 5.02
CA CYS A 536 -4.25 28.44 5.22
C CYS A 536 -3.52 29.55 6.02
N ARG A 537 -2.82 29.19 7.10
CA ARG A 537 -2.04 30.15 7.90
C ARG A 537 -0.91 30.79 7.10
N GLU A 538 -0.18 30.00 6.34
CA GLU A 538 0.91 30.48 5.47
C GLU A 538 0.38 31.46 4.42
N ALA A 539 -0.76 31.14 3.78
CA ALA A 539 -1.41 32.02 2.82
C ALA A 539 -1.89 33.33 3.47
N MET A 540 -2.54 33.27 4.63
CA MET A 540 -2.99 34.46 5.37
C MET A 540 -1.82 35.39 5.73
N ALA A 541 -0.75 34.83 6.31
CA ALA A 541 0.44 35.59 6.69
C ALA A 541 1.11 36.25 5.48
N ALA A 542 1.20 35.54 4.35
CA ALA A 542 1.76 36.08 3.11
C ALA A 542 0.89 37.20 2.50
N MET A 543 -0.43 37.07 2.57
CA MET A 543 -1.37 38.11 2.13
C MET A 543 -1.30 39.37 3.01
N GLU A 544 -1.16 39.22 4.33
CA GLU A 544 -0.99 40.34 5.27
C GLU A 544 0.31 41.11 5.05
N LEU A 545 1.42 40.41 4.75
CA LEU A 545 2.71 41.04 4.46
C LEU A 545 2.72 41.81 3.13
N ALA A 546 1.83 41.45 2.20
CA ALA A 546 1.73 42.09 0.88
C ALA A 546 0.79 43.31 0.86
N ALA A 547 -0.08 43.44 1.87
CA ALA A 547 -1.02 44.56 2.06
C ALA A 547 -0.37 45.70 2.85
#